data_AF-A0A7C1SXP3-F1
#
_entry.id   AF-A0A7C1SXP3-F1
#
_cell.length_a   1.000
_cell.length_b   1.000
_cell.length_c   1.000
_cell.angle_alpha   90.00
_cell.angle_beta   90.00
_cell.angle_gamma   90.00
#
_symmetry.space_group_name_H-M   'P 1'
#
loop_
_entity.id
_entity.type
_entity.pdbx_description
1 polymer ?
#
loop_
_entity_poly.entity_id
_entity_poly.type
_entity_poly.pdbx_seq_one_letter_code
_entity_poly.pdbx_strand_id
1 'polypeptide(L)' 'MVPQFVERETPAEAKIPCPAPVTLPERDLSEKEASDFWGADRTALRVCEARRSAAVGGSNVQ' A
#
# COMPACT_ATOMS: atom_id res chain seq x y z
N MET A 1 -0.73 -13.58 35.75
CA MET A 1 0.32 -13.25 34.75
C MET A 1 -0.27 -12.22 33.82
N VAL A 2 0.25 -10.99 33.81
CA VAL A 2 -0.22 -9.92 32.92
C VAL A 2 0.67 -9.96 31.67
N PRO A 3 0.10 -10.01 30.45
CA PRO A 3 0.93 -9.98 29.24
C PRO A 3 1.67 -8.64 29.16
N GLN A 4 2.98 -8.70 28.90
CA GLN A 4 3.77 -7.52 28.55
C GLN A 4 3.60 -7.23 27.05
N PHE A 5 3.13 -6.03 26.72
CA PHE A 5 3.11 -5.54 25.35
C PHE A 5 4.49 -4.97 25.02
N VAL A 6 5.09 -5.45 23.92
CA VAL A 6 6.32 -4.88 23.36
C VAL A 6 5.91 -4.02 22.17
N GLU A 7 6.05 -2.71 22.31
CA GLU A 7 5.84 -1.79 21.20
C GLU A 7 7.09 -1.80 20.31
N ARG A 8 6.92 -2.25 19.07
CA ARG A 8 7.99 -2.23 18.07
C ARG A 8 7.90 -0.94 17.27
N GLU A 9 9.04 -0.27 17.13
CA GLU A 9 9.12 0.92 16.29
C GLU A 9 8.90 0.53 14.81
N THR A 10 7.83 1.06 14.23
CA THR A 10 7.54 0.90 12.80
C THR A 10 8.50 1.76 11.98
N PRO A 11 9.15 1.21 10.92
CA PRO A 11 9.99 1.99 10.02
C PRO A 11 9.26 3.19 9.41
N ALA A 12 9.97 4.29 9.15
CA ALA A 12 9.38 5.52 8.61
C ALA A 12 8.63 5.28 7.29
N GLU A 13 9.16 4.40 6.43
CA GLU A 13 8.59 4.04 5.14
C GLU A 13 7.22 3.35 5.27
N ALA A 14 7.00 2.57 6.33
CA ALA A 14 5.72 1.93 6.61
C ALA A 14 4.67 2.90 7.18
N LYS A 15 5.09 4.09 7.63
CA LYS A 15 4.19 5.16 8.09
C LYS A 15 3.68 6.02 6.92
N ILE A 16 4.29 5.91 5.74
CA ILE A 16 3.85 6.63 4.54
C ILE A 16 2.50 6.05 4.07
N PRO A 17 1.44 6.86 3.94
CA PRO A 17 0.16 6.38 3.44
C PRO A 17 0.26 5.75 2.05
N CYS A 18 -0.57 4.73 1.80
CA CYS A 18 -0.79 4.27 0.44
C CYS A 18 -1.43 5.40 -0.39
N PRO A 19 -1.20 5.42 -1.72
CA PRO A 19 -1.93 6.32 -2.60
C PRO A 19 -3.44 6.13 -2.45
N ALA A 20 -4.19 7.22 -2.57
CA ALA A 20 -5.63 7.14 -2.63
C ALA A 20 -6.09 6.35 -3.89
N PRO A 21 -7.27 5.73 -3.85
CA PRO A 21 -7.86 5.12 -5.04
C PRO A 21 -7.97 6.12 -6.19
N VAL A 22 -7.86 5.62 -7.42
CA VAL A 22 -8.04 6.45 -8.61
C VAL A 22 -9.48 6.95 -8.70
N THR A 23 -9.67 8.27 -8.77
CA THR A 23 -10.99 8.87 -8.98
C THR A 23 -11.46 8.61 -10.41
N LEU A 24 -12.63 8.00 -10.53
CA LEU A 24 -13.28 7.76 -11.82
C LEU A 24 -14.24 8.92 -12.16
N PRO A 25 -14.41 9.25 -13.45
CA PRO A 25 -15.43 10.20 -13.87
C PRO A 25 -16.83 9.62 -13.68
N GLU A 26 -17.80 10.47 -13.37
CA GLU A 26 -19.21 10.08 -13.21
C GLU A 26 -19.90 9.94 -14.59
N ARG A 27 -19.41 8.99 -15.37
CA ARG A 27 -19.96 8.57 -16.67
C ARG A 27 -19.45 7.18 -17.01
N ASP A 28 -20.06 6.57 -18.03
CA ASP A 28 -19.55 5.32 -18.58
C ASP A 28 -18.12 5.49 -19.13
N LEU A 29 -17.33 4.45 -18.90
CA LEU A 29 -15.95 4.35 -19.35
C LEU A 29 -15.89 3.51 -20.62
N SER A 30 -15.05 3.94 -21.56
CA SER A 30 -14.59 3.06 -22.62
C SER A 30 -13.71 1.94 -22.04
N GLU A 31 -13.57 0.85 -22.78
CA GLU A 31 -12.70 -0.28 -22.40
C GLU A 31 -11.24 0.16 -22.14
N LYS A 32 -10.74 1.10 -22.95
CA LYS A 32 -9.41 1.67 -22.78
C LYS A 32 -9.29 2.44 -21.47
N GLU A 33 -10.24 3.32 -21.18
CA GLU A 33 -10.23 4.10 -19.94
C GLU A 33 -10.33 3.18 -18.70
N ALA A 34 -11.19 2.17 -18.76
CA ALA A 34 -11.32 1.19 -17.68
C ALA A 34 -9.99 0.46 -17.43
N SER A 35 -9.33 0.01 -18.50
CA SER A 35 -8.03 -0.66 -18.42
C SER A 35 -6.93 0.25 -17.87
N ASP A 36 -6.90 1.51 -18.30
CA ASP A 36 -5.91 2.49 -17.89
C ASP A 36 -6.08 2.84 -16.39
N PHE A 37 -7.31 3.14 -15.94
CA PHE A 37 -7.58 3.44 -14.54
C PHE A 37 -7.32 2.25 -13.62
N TRP A 38 -7.73 1.05 -14.05
CA TRP A 38 -7.41 -0.18 -13.34
C TRP A 38 -5.90 -0.41 -13.22
N GLY A 39 -5.17 -0.24 -14.33
CA GLY A 39 -3.72 -0.38 -14.36
C GLY A 39 -3.01 0.58 -13.41
N ALA A 40 -3.45 1.84 -13.38
CA ALA A 40 -2.93 2.86 -12.48
C ALA A 40 -3.17 2.50 -11.02
N ASP A 41 -4.40 2.13 -10.64
CA ASP A 41 -4.76 1.75 -9.27
C ASP A 41 -3.97 0.52 -8.78
N ARG A 42 -3.93 -0.54 -9.62
CA ARG A 42 -3.20 -1.76 -9.29
C ARG A 42 -1.69 -1.54 -9.14
N THR A 43 -1.12 -0.64 -9.93
CA THR A 43 0.30 -0.27 -9.81
C THR A 43 0.55 0.46 -8.50
N ALA A 44 -0.29 1.44 -8.15
CA ALA A 44 -0.20 2.19 -6.91
C ALA A 44 -0.28 1.29 -5.67
N LEU A 45 -1.20 0.31 -5.67
CA LEU A 45 -1.34 -0.67 -4.60
C LEU A 45 -0.11 -1.57 -4.46
N ARG A 46 0.44 -2.08 -5.57
CA ARG A 46 1.66 -2.92 -5.56
C ARG A 46 2.87 -2.16 -5.02
N VAL A 47 3.03 -0.90 -5.40
CA VAL A 47 4.11 -0.04 -4.87
C VAL A 47 3.93 0.20 -3.37
N CYS A 48 2.69 0.41 -2.90
CA CYS A 48 2.46 0.51 -1.47
C CYS A 48 2.83 -0.77 -0.74
N GLU A 49 2.43 -1.92 -1.27
CA GLU A 49 2.73 -3.21 -0.66
C GLU A 49 4.24 -3.50 -0.63
N ALA A 50 4.97 -3.19 -1.70
CA ALA A 50 6.43 -3.35 -1.72
C ALA A 50 7.12 -2.53 -0.61
N ARG A 51 6.65 -1.31 -0.34
CA ARG A 51 7.16 -0.47 0.75
C ARG A 51 6.85 -1.08 2.11
N ARG A 52 5.62 -1.56 2.33
CA ARG A 52 5.22 -2.23 3.57
C ARG A 52 5.99 -3.53 3.80
N SER A 53 6.14 -4.35 2.76
CA SER A 53 6.87 -5.62 2.85
C SER A 53 8.35 -5.41 3.14
N ALA A 54 8.98 -4.39 2.55
CA ALA A 54 10.37 -4.04 2.85
C ALA A 54 10.55 -3.64 4.33
N ALA A 55 9.60 -2.87 4.88
CA ALA A 55 9.62 -2.47 6.28
C ALA A 55 9.43 -3.65 7.27
N VAL A 56 8.58 -4.63 6.92
CA VAL A 56 8.34 -5.81 7.77
C VAL A 56 9.43 -6.87 7.62
N GLY A 57 9.94 -7.09 6.40
CA GLY A 57 11.02 -8.04 6.11
C GLY A 57 12.38 -7.63 6.67
N GLY A 58 12.61 -6.33 6.90
CA GLY A 58 13.82 -5.81 7.55
C GLY A 58 13.89 -6.01 9.07
N SER A 59 12.80 -6.47 9.71
CA SER A 59 12.75 -6.67 11.17
C SER A 59 13.34 -8.01 11.66
N ASN A 60 13.84 -8.86 10.76
CA ASN A 60 14.50 -10.13 11.09
C ASN A 60 15.84 -10.33 10.35
N VAL A 61 16.67 -9.30 10.25
CA VAL A 61 18.10 -9.52 9.97
C VAL A 61 18.79 -9.78 11.31
N GLN A 62 18.92 -11.06 11.64
CA GLN A 62 19.92 -11.57 12.58
C GLN A 62 21.28 -11.64 11.89
#